data_AF-C5LAP1-F1
#
_entry.id   AF-C5LAP1-F1
#
_cell.length_a   1.000
_cell.length_b   1.000
_cell.length_c   1.000
_cell.angle_alpha   90.00
_cell.angle_beta   90.00
_cell.angle_gamma   90.00
#
_symmetry.space_group_name_H-M   'P 1'
#
loop_
_entity.id
_entity.type
_entity.pdbx_description
1 polymer ?
#
loop_
_entity_poly.entity_id
_entity_poly.type
_entity_poly.pdbx_seq_one_letter_code
_entity_poly.pdbx_strand_id
1 'polypeptide(L)' 'ADDPEWLVEQMLEKHISKVIKPLKGAQVDTDSFSEALKPRHVALSLVGEPVMYPRMADFLRVMHSPPYSMSTFL' A
#
# COMPACT_ATOMS: atom_id res chain seq x y z
N ALA A 1 -8.19 15.00 10.00
CA ALA A 1 -7.27 14.12 9.24
C ALA A 1 -7.93 12.76 9.16
N ASP A 2 -7.91 12.12 7.99
CA ASP A 2 -8.57 10.82 7.80
C ASP A 2 -8.02 9.76 8.75
N ASP A 3 -8.74 8.66 8.96
CA ASP A 3 -8.31 7.60 9.84
C ASP A 3 -7.17 6.75 9.22
N PRO A 4 -6.10 6.41 9.96
CA PRO A 4 -4.99 5.62 9.46
C PRO A 4 -5.36 4.24 8.93
N GLU A 5 -6.26 3.53 9.61
CA GLU A 5 -6.65 2.17 9.19
C GLU A 5 -7.42 2.23 7.89
N TRP A 6 -8.42 3.12 7.83
CA TRP A 6 -9.14 3.40 6.59
C TRP A 6 -8.18 3.83 5.46
N LEU A 7 -7.17 4.65 5.74
CA LEU A 7 -6.21 5.09 4.74
C LEU A 7 -5.36 3.92 4.19
N VAL A 8 -4.92 3.00 5.05
CA VAL A 8 -4.20 1.79 4.63
C VAL A 8 -5.08 0.90 3.77
N GLU A 9 -6.32 0.66 4.17
CA GLU A 9 -7.29 -0.14 3.40
C GLU A 9 -7.52 0.45 2.01
N GLN A 10 -7.75 1.77 1.95
CA GLN A 10 -8.01 2.46 0.69
C GLN A 10 -6.78 2.53 -0.22
N MET A 11 -5.58 2.64 0.36
CA MET A 11 -4.32 2.57 -0.39
C MET A 11 -4.16 1.18 -1.04
N LEU A 12 -4.38 0.12 -0.28
CA LEU A 12 -4.29 -1.27 -0.77
C LEU A 12 -5.37 -1.58 -1.81
N GLU A 13 -6.62 -1.16 -1.56
CA GLU A 13 -7.73 -1.32 -2.50
C GLU A 13 -7.39 -0.67 -3.84
N LYS A 14 -6.94 0.59 -3.83
CA LYS A 14 -6.60 1.32 -5.06
C LYS A 14 -5.40 0.70 -5.77
N HIS A 15 -4.36 0.30 -5.04
CA HIS A 15 -3.20 -0.36 -5.63
C HIS A 15 -3.64 -1.65 -6.37
N ILE A 16 -4.39 -2.52 -5.69
CA ILE A 16 -4.85 -3.78 -6.26
C ILE A 16 -5.85 -3.54 -7.41
N SER A 17 -6.85 -2.68 -7.22
CA SER A 17 -7.97 -2.53 -8.16
C SER A 17 -7.65 -1.67 -9.38
N LYS A 18 -6.81 -0.64 -9.22
CA LYS A 18 -6.50 0.32 -10.28
C LYS A 18 -5.15 0.09 -10.94
N VAL A 19 -4.20 -0.57 -10.27
CA VAL A 19 -2.85 -0.79 -10.81
C VAL A 19 -2.63 -2.24 -11.19
N ILE A 20 -2.84 -3.18 -10.26
CA ILE A 20 -2.49 -4.58 -10.49
C ILE A 20 -3.55 -5.32 -11.32
N LYS A 21 -4.83 -5.31 -10.92
CA LYS A 21 -5.90 -6.05 -11.60
C LYS A 21 -6.00 -5.77 -13.11
N PRO A 22 -5.82 -4.53 -13.61
CA PRO A 22 -5.83 -4.25 -15.06
C PRO A 22 -4.73 -4.97 -15.86
N LEU A 23 -3.65 -5.42 -15.21
CA LEU A 23 -2.58 -6.19 -15.85
C LEU A 23 -2.96 -7.66 -16.09
N LYS A 24 -4.10 -8.12 -15.57
CA LYS A 24 -4.55 -9.50 -15.76
C LYS A 24 -4.80 -9.76 -17.25
N GLY A 25 -4.07 -10.73 -17.81
CA GLY A 25 -4.17 -11.10 -19.23
C GLY A 25 -3.19 -10.36 -20.15
N ALA A 26 -2.36 -9.46 -19.61
CA ALA A 26 -1.16 -8.98 -20.29
C ALA A 26 -0.08 -10.08 -20.33
N GLN A 27 1.02 -9.85 -21.04
CA GLN A 27 2.20 -10.74 -21.05
C GLN A 27 2.99 -10.64 -19.73
N VAL A 28 2.34 -10.99 -18.62
CA VAL A 28 2.93 -11.02 -17.28
C VAL A 28 3.03 -12.45 -16.78
N ASP A 29 4.10 -12.75 -16.06
CA ASP A 29 4.28 -14.03 -15.39
C ASP A 29 3.24 -14.21 -14.26
N THR A 30 2.73 -15.43 -14.11
CA THR A 30 1.64 -15.73 -13.16
C THR A 30 2.06 -15.61 -11.71
N ASP A 31 3.32 -15.94 -11.41
CA ASP A 31 3.85 -15.90 -10.05
C ASP A 31 4.09 -14.44 -9.65
N SER A 32 4.68 -13.66 -10.56
CA SER A 32 4.88 -12.22 -10.39
C SER A 32 3.56 -11.46 -10.20
N PHE A 33 2.52 -11.81 -10.97
CA PHE A 33 1.18 -11.24 -10.81
C PHE A 33 0.56 -11.60 -9.45
N SER A 34 0.70 -12.87 -9.03
CA SER A 34 0.18 -13.34 -7.74
C SER A 34 0.89 -12.69 -6.56
N GLU A 35 2.20 -12.43 -6.68
CA GLU A 35 2.97 -11.68 -5.70
C GLU A 35 2.52 -10.22 -5.63
N ALA A 36 2.30 -9.57 -6.77
CA ALA A 36 1.88 -8.17 -6.82
C ALA A 36 0.50 -7.92 -6.18
N LEU A 37 -0.37 -8.93 -6.12
CA LEU A 37 -1.66 -8.86 -5.40
C LEU A 37 -1.50 -8.80 -3.86
N LYS A 38 -0.31 -9.05 -3.33
CA LYS A 38 -0.01 -9.11 -1.88
C LYS A 38 1.22 -8.23 -1.57
N PRO A 39 1.08 -6.90 -1.62
CA PRO A 39 2.20 -5.98 -1.35
C PRO A 39 2.74 -6.15 0.07
N ARG A 40 4.08 -6.14 0.19
CA ARG A 40 4.82 -6.28 1.47
C ARG A 40 5.64 -5.04 1.86
N HIS A 41 5.80 -4.13 0.90
CA HIS A 41 6.67 -2.97 1.00
C HIS A 41 5.90 -1.74 0.51
N VAL A 42 5.94 -0.65 1.27
CA VAL A 42 5.29 0.62 0.95
C VAL A 42 6.35 1.72 0.92
N ALA A 43 6.52 2.38 -0.23
CA ALA A 43 7.35 3.57 -0.35
C ALA A 43 6.48 4.83 -0.22
N LEU A 44 6.75 5.65 0.79
CA LEU A 44 6.01 6.88 1.07
C LEU A 44 6.61 8.05 0.30
N SER A 45 6.50 8.03 -1.04
CA SER A 45 7.27 8.93 -1.91
C SER A 45 6.50 9.51 -3.11
N LEU A 46 5.16 9.40 -3.14
CA LEU A 46 4.39 9.75 -4.35
C LEU A 46 4.35 11.27 -4.62
N VAL A 47 3.85 12.07 -3.67
CA VAL A 47 3.77 13.54 -3.75
C VAL A 47 3.74 14.12 -2.34
N GLY A 48 4.37 15.28 -2.13
CA GLY A 48 4.36 16.02 -0.86
C GLY A 48 5.35 15.50 0.17
N GLU A 49 5.38 16.14 1.34
CA GLU A 49 6.13 15.64 2.49
C GLU A 49 5.22 14.71 3.31
N PRO A 50 5.51 13.39 3.41
CA PRO A 50 4.66 12.45 4.13
C PRO A 50 4.37 12.90 5.57
N VAL A 51 5.32 13.57 6.21
CA VAL A 51 5.22 14.10 7.57
C VAL A 51 4.11 15.13 7.78
N MET A 52 3.52 15.70 6.71
CA MET A 52 2.40 16.63 6.84
C MET A 52 1.10 15.97 7.31
N TYR A 53 0.96 14.66 7.20
CA TYR A 53 -0.20 13.96 7.76
C TYR A 53 -0.10 13.90 9.29
N PRO A 54 -1.02 14.54 10.05
CA PRO A 54 -0.86 14.71 11.50
C PRO A 54 -0.79 13.41 12.30
N ARG A 55 -1.28 12.29 11.74
CA ARG A 55 -1.28 10.96 12.36
C ARG A 55 -0.29 9.99 11.69
N MET A 56 0.80 10.50 11.10
CA MET A 56 1.79 9.67 10.40
C MET A 56 2.34 8.52 11.26
N ALA A 57 2.62 8.77 12.55
CA ALA A 57 3.09 7.71 13.45
C ALA A 57 2.07 6.57 13.63
N ASP A 58 0.77 6.88 13.70
CA ASP A 58 -0.29 5.87 13.78
C ASP A 58 -0.40 5.11 12.47
N PHE A 59 -0.31 5.81 11.33
CA PHE A 59 -0.34 5.21 10.00
C PHE A 59 0.79 4.21 9.76
N LEU A 60 2.02 4.57 10.15
CA LEU A 60 3.16 3.64 10.13
C LEU A 60 2.89 2.44 11.05
N ARG A 61 2.38 2.67 12.26
CA ARG A 61 2.09 1.61 13.23
C ARG A 61 1.04 0.63 12.70
N VAL A 62 -0.02 1.11 12.06
CA VAL A 62 -1.05 0.27 11.44
C VAL A 62 -0.42 -0.59 10.34
N MET A 63 0.35 0.00 9.42
CA MET A 63 0.98 -0.75 8.33
C MET A 63 1.92 -1.86 8.83
N HIS A 64 2.67 -1.61 9.91
CA HIS A 64 3.63 -2.57 10.46
C HIS A 64 2.97 -3.66 11.33
N SER A 65 1.75 -3.42 11.82
CA SER A 65 1.04 -4.35 12.70
C SER A 65 0.24 -5.38 11.89
N PRO A 66 -0.07 -6.56 12.47
CA PRO A 66 -1.08 -7.45 11.90
C PRO A 66 -2.43 -6.74 11.74
N PRO A 67 -3.20 -7.01 10.68
CA PRO A 67 -2.97 -8.06 9.67
C PRO A 67 -2.04 -7.65 8.52
N TYR A 68 -1.60 -6.39 8.46
CA TYR A 68 -0.88 -5.84 7.31
C TYR A 68 0.59 -6.26 7.26
N SER A 69 1.32 -6.12 8.38
CA SER A 69 2.73 -6.54 8.52
C SER A 69 3.63 -6.10 7.35
N MET A 70 3.41 -4.91 6.80
CA MET A 70 4.19 -4.34 5.70
C MET A 70 5.38 -3.56 6.23
N SER A 71 6.46 -3.48 5.45
CA SER A 71 7.58 -2.57 5.75
C SER A 71 7.45 -1.27 4.97
N THR A 72 7.98 -0.18 5.51
CA THR A 72 7.86 1.17 4.93
C THR A 72 9.21 1.79 4.65
N PHE A 73 9.32 2.53 3.55
CA PHE A 73 10.51 3.27 3.14
C PHE A 73 10.14 4.74 2.87
N LEU A 74 11.09 5.64 3.14
CA LEU A 74 11.03 7.08 2.85
C LEU A 74 12.04 7.42 1.75
#